data_AF-A0A852WAV4-F1
#
_entry.id   AF-A0A852WAV4-F1
#
_cell.length_a   1.000
_cell.length_b   1.000
_cell.length_c   1.000
_cell.angle_alpha   90.00
_cell.angle_beta   90.00
_cell.angle_gamma   90.00
#
_symmetry.space_group_name_H-M   'P 1'
#
loop_
_entity.id
_entity.type
_entity.pdbx_description
1 polymer ?
#
loop_
_entity_poly.entity_id
_entity_poly.type
_entity_poly.pdbx_seq_one_letter_code
_entity_poly.pdbx_strand_id
1 'polypeptide(L)'
;MTTVRPVREVREFIRAALVQPVARDHTESDAAFHRRRLVALVTLLVGALVLGFALRIRPGDPLFYAATLGLAGVWGAGALASGPLHLGRAHTRAGGEDARPVVQSLTLGALLLLLFLAGAAVVAHVPVLRDPVQHLLDHARLGSLAVVAVLTAVNGVAEELYFRGALYSAVGRRHAVAVTTVVYALTTAGAGIPLLVLAAALLGLVTALQRRVTGGILGPVITHLTWSLGMLFLLPPVLSTGR
;
A
#
# COMPACT_ATOMS: atom_id res chain seq x y z
N MET A 1 24.50 -4.47 -30.83
CA MET A 1 24.09 -4.98 -29.50
C MET A 1 24.49 -3.96 -28.45
N THR A 2 23.53 -3.28 -27.82
CA THR A 2 23.81 -2.37 -26.71
C THR A 2 24.32 -3.17 -25.51
N THR A 3 25.57 -2.96 -25.12
CA THR A 3 26.14 -3.52 -23.88
C THR A 3 25.31 -3.05 -22.68
N VAL A 4 24.59 -3.98 -22.04
CA VAL A 4 23.86 -3.72 -20.80
C VAL A 4 24.88 -3.38 -19.72
N ARG A 5 24.69 -2.26 -19.03
CA ARG A 5 25.51 -1.85 -17.88
C ARG A 5 24.65 -1.95 -16.61
N PRO A 6 24.67 -3.09 -15.88
CA PRO A 6 23.67 -3.39 -14.86
C PRO A 6 23.52 -2.31 -13.78
N VAL A 7 24.64 -1.80 -13.26
CA VAL A 7 24.65 -0.74 -12.24
C VAL A 7 23.97 0.54 -12.74
N ARG A 8 24.18 0.90 -14.01
CA ARG A 8 23.55 2.07 -14.62
C ARG A 8 22.05 1.87 -14.77
N GLU A 9 21.61 0.71 -15.25
CA GLU A 9 20.18 0.42 -15.42
C GLU A 9 19.45 0.43 -14.07
N VAL A 10 20.03 -0.14 -13.01
CA VAL A 10 19.46 -0.08 -11.65
C VAL A 10 19.37 1.36 -11.15
N ARG A 11 20.42 2.16 -11.34
CA ARG A 11 20.42 3.57 -10.92
C ARG A 11 19.34 4.37 -11.65
N GLU A 12 19.21 4.19 -12.96
CA GLU A 12 18.20 4.89 -13.75
C GLU A 12 16.79 4.43 -13.39
N PHE A 13 16.59 3.14 -13.14
CA PHE A 13 15.33 2.62 -12.62
C PHE A 13 14.96 3.29 -11.29
N ILE A 14 15.86 3.29 -10.30
CA ILE A 14 15.59 3.91 -8.99
C ILE A 14 15.28 5.40 -9.15
N ARG A 15 16.06 6.10 -9.98
CA ARG A 15 15.85 7.54 -10.23
C ARG A 15 14.45 7.78 -10.81
N ALA A 16 14.09 7.09 -11.88
CA ALA A 16 12.77 7.19 -12.50
C ALA A 16 11.65 6.78 -11.55
N ALA A 17 11.91 5.76 -10.72
CA ALA A 17 10.86 5.10 -9.97
C ALA A 17 10.52 5.72 -8.61
N LEU A 18 11.47 6.43 -8.00
CA LEU A 18 11.36 6.91 -6.62
C LEU A 18 11.90 8.33 -6.40
N VAL A 19 12.71 8.86 -7.33
CA VAL A 19 13.41 10.14 -7.12
C VAL A 19 12.86 11.26 -8.01
N GLN A 20 12.89 11.10 -9.33
CA GLN A 20 12.59 12.13 -10.31
C GLN A 20 11.09 12.15 -10.64
N PRO A 21 10.36 13.23 -10.32
CA PRO A 21 8.96 13.34 -10.69
C PRO A 21 8.74 13.71 -12.15
N VAL A 22 7.70 13.14 -12.75
CA VAL A 22 7.16 13.61 -14.03
C VAL A 22 6.53 15.00 -13.87
N ALA A 23 6.62 15.82 -14.92
CA ALA A 23 5.95 17.11 -14.92
C ALA A 23 4.42 16.93 -14.83
N ARG A 24 3.77 17.71 -13.96
CA ARG A 24 2.31 17.68 -13.78
C ARG A 24 1.79 18.95 -13.13
N ASP A 25 0.58 19.34 -13.49
CA ASP A 25 -0.17 20.40 -12.82
C ASP A 25 -1.39 19.82 -12.10
N HIS A 26 -1.27 19.70 -10.77
CA HIS A 26 -2.37 19.35 -9.87
C HIS A 26 -2.61 20.50 -8.90
N THR A 27 -2.52 21.75 -9.36
CA THR A 27 -2.93 22.89 -8.55
C THR A 27 -4.44 22.84 -8.33
N GLU A 28 -4.86 23.14 -7.11
CA GLU A 28 -6.26 23.19 -6.70
C GLU A 28 -6.46 24.53 -5.96
N SER A 29 -7.69 25.05 -5.98
CA SER A 29 -8.03 26.25 -5.20
C SER A 29 -7.96 25.98 -3.70
N ASP A 30 -7.78 27.03 -2.90
CA ASP A 30 -7.73 26.90 -1.43
C ASP A 30 -8.99 26.24 -0.87
N ALA A 31 -10.16 26.58 -1.39
CA ALA A 31 -11.43 25.98 -0.99
C ALA A 31 -11.46 24.46 -1.24
N ALA A 32 -10.98 24.01 -2.41
CA ALA A 32 -10.88 22.59 -2.72
C ALA A 32 -9.88 21.87 -1.79
N PHE A 33 -8.77 22.52 -1.49
CA PHE A 33 -7.76 22.00 -0.56
C PHE A 33 -8.27 21.88 0.88
N HIS A 34 -9.01 22.86 1.39
CA HIS A 34 -9.66 22.79 2.71
C HIS A 34 -10.69 21.67 2.78
N ARG A 35 -11.53 21.52 1.74
CA ARG A 35 -12.49 20.41 1.63
C ARG A 35 -11.77 19.06 1.66
N ARG A 36 -10.67 18.91 0.91
CA ARG A 36 -9.86 17.68 0.92
C ARG A 36 -9.37 17.32 2.31
N ARG A 37 -8.85 18.30 3.06
CA ARG A 37 -8.36 18.10 4.43
C ARG A 37 -9.46 17.63 5.36
N LEU A 38 -10.61 18.29 5.33
CA LEU A 38 -11.74 17.93 6.17
C LEU A 38 -12.21 16.50 5.87
N VAL A 39 -12.45 16.17 4.59
CA VAL A 39 -12.91 14.84 4.19
C VAL A 39 -11.86 13.78 4.54
N ALA A 40 -10.59 14.02 4.23
CA ALA A 40 -9.51 13.07 4.53
C ALA A 40 -9.40 12.81 6.04
N LEU A 41 -9.53 13.84 6.88
CA LEU A 41 -9.49 13.71 8.34
C LEU A 41 -10.69 12.92 8.86
N VAL A 42 -11.91 13.25 8.44
CA VAL A 42 -13.13 12.52 8.84
C VAL A 42 -13.04 11.06 8.42
N THR A 43 -12.64 10.79 7.18
CA THR A 43 -12.42 9.42 6.70
C THR A 43 -11.34 8.70 7.51
N LEU A 44 -10.26 9.37 7.93
CA LEU A 44 -9.23 8.76 8.78
C LEU A 44 -9.84 8.25 10.08
N LEU A 45 -10.62 9.11 10.75
CA LEU A 45 -11.22 8.80 12.05
C LEU A 45 -12.22 7.65 11.92
N VAL A 46 -13.13 7.72 10.94
CA VAL A 46 -14.11 6.65 10.71
C VAL A 46 -13.42 5.35 10.32
N GLY A 47 -12.47 5.39 9.39
CA GLY A 47 -11.74 4.20 8.94
C GLY A 47 -10.90 3.57 10.04
N ALA A 48 -10.26 4.36 10.92
CA ALA A 48 -9.53 3.86 12.08
C ALA A 48 -10.47 3.16 13.08
N LEU A 49 -11.67 3.71 13.31
CA LEU A 49 -12.68 3.06 14.18
C LEU A 49 -13.17 1.73 13.58
N VAL A 50 -13.48 1.71 12.28
CA VAL A 50 -13.93 0.49 11.58
C VAL A 50 -12.83 -0.55 11.55
N LEU A 51 -11.57 -0.16 11.31
CA LEU A 51 -10.42 -1.06 11.36
C LEU A 51 -10.23 -1.62 12.78
N GLY A 52 -10.30 -0.78 13.80
CA GLY A 52 -10.19 -1.22 15.20
C GLY A 52 -11.30 -2.19 15.61
N PHE A 53 -12.51 -2.05 15.05
CA PHE A 53 -13.58 -3.03 15.18
C PHE A 53 -13.27 -4.33 14.43
N ALA A 54 -12.87 -4.24 13.15
CA ALA A 54 -12.59 -5.40 12.30
C ALA A 54 -11.48 -6.30 12.88
N LEU A 55 -10.44 -5.71 13.48
CA LEU A 55 -9.31 -6.43 14.09
C LEU A 55 -9.69 -7.23 15.35
N ARG A 56 -10.85 -6.98 15.95
CA ARG A 56 -11.35 -7.74 17.12
C ARG A 56 -12.21 -8.94 16.71
N ILE A 57 -12.54 -9.06 15.42
CA ILE A 57 -13.31 -10.18 14.89
C ILE A 57 -12.43 -11.43 14.91
N ARG A 58 -13.00 -12.57 15.30
CA ARG A 58 -12.26 -13.83 15.39
C ARG A 58 -12.07 -14.44 13.99
N PRO A 59 -10.91 -15.08 13.72
CA PRO A 59 -10.75 -15.89 12.51
C PRO A 59 -11.89 -16.89 12.33
N GLY A 60 -12.44 -16.98 11.11
CA GLY A 60 -13.56 -17.87 10.77
C GLY A 60 -14.95 -17.27 10.96
N ASP A 61 -15.10 -16.10 11.59
CA ASP A 61 -16.37 -15.38 11.70
C ASP A 61 -16.71 -14.67 10.36
N PRO A 62 -17.85 -14.97 9.70
CA PRO A 62 -18.25 -14.33 8.46
C PRO A 62 -18.38 -12.80 8.54
N LEU A 63 -18.58 -12.24 9.75
CA LEU A 63 -18.62 -10.80 9.98
C LEU A 63 -17.33 -10.12 9.53
N PHE A 64 -16.19 -10.84 9.56
CA PHE A 64 -14.91 -10.34 9.07
C PHE A 64 -14.99 -9.87 7.62
N TYR A 65 -15.71 -10.58 6.75
CA TYR A 65 -15.84 -10.22 5.34
C TYR A 65 -16.62 -8.92 5.17
N ALA A 66 -17.73 -8.77 5.89
CA ALA A 66 -18.56 -7.57 5.87
C ALA A 66 -17.81 -6.36 6.44
N ALA A 67 -17.11 -6.53 7.57
CA ALA A 67 -16.32 -5.46 8.18
C ALA A 67 -15.16 -5.01 7.29
N THR A 68 -14.45 -5.96 6.68
CA THR A 68 -13.32 -5.69 5.78
C THR A 68 -13.77 -5.05 4.47
N LEU A 69 -14.93 -5.44 3.93
CA LEU A 69 -15.53 -4.77 2.77
C LEU A 69 -16.03 -3.37 3.14
N GLY A 70 -16.65 -3.21 4.31
CA GLY A 70 -17.09 -1.92 4.83
C GLY A 70 -15.94 -0.95 5.03
N LEU A 71 -14.80 -1.43 5.54
CA LEU A 71 -13.57 -0.65 5.67
C LEU A 71 -13.07 -0.15 4.31
N ALA A 72 -13.01 -1.02 3.31
CA ALA A 72 -12.67 -0.62 1.93
C ALA A 72 -13.68 0.41 1.38
N GLY A 73 -14.96 0.26 1.71
CA GLY A 73 -16.00 1.23 1.38
C GLY A 73 -15.73 2.61 1.99
N VAL A 74 -15.36 2.68 3.26
CA VAL A 74 -15.01 3.93 3.96
C VAL A 74 -13.83 4.61 3.27
N TRP A 75 -12.75 3.87 3.02
CA TRP A 75 -11.56 4.42 2.34
C TRP A 75 -11.87 4.88 0.93
N GLY A 76 -12.54 4.04 0.13
CA GLY A 76 -12.89 4.33 -1.25
C GLY A 76 -13.85 5.51 -1.37
N ALA A 77 -14.94 5.53 -0.60
CA ALA A 77 -15.92 6.62 -0.62
C ALA A 77 -15.30 7.94 -0.13
N GLY A 78 -14.51 7.89 0.95
CA GLY A 78 -13.78 9.07 1.42
C GLY A 78 -12.78 9.61 0.40
N ALA A 79 -12.11 8.71 -0.32
CA ALA A 79 -11.18 9.08 -1.38
C ALA A 79 -11.87 9.82 -2.54
N LEU A 80 -12.97 9.25 -3.03
CA LEU A 80 -13.78 9.83 -4.11
C LEU A 80 -14.47 11.13 -3.68
N ALA A 81 -14.93 11.20 -2.44
CA ALA A 81 -15.51 12.41 -1.89
C ALA A 81 -14.46 13.51 -1.72
N SER A 82 -13.20 13.19 -1.42
CA SER A 82 -12.15 14.19 -1.16
C SER A 82 -11.86 15.09 -2.37
N GLY A 83 -11.78 14.54 -3.58
CA GLY A 83 -11.49 15.29 -4.81
C GLY A 83 -10.92 14.40 -5.92
N PRO A 84 -10.47 14.97 -7.05
CA PRO A 84 -10.03 14.20 -8.21
C PRO A 84 -8.85 13.28 -7.90
N LEU A 85 -8.94 12.04 -8.41
CA LEU A 85 -7.91 11.02 -8.30
C LEU A 85 -7.26 10.82 -9.67
N HIS A 86 -5.93 10.87 -9.69
CA HIS A 86 -5.15 10.83 -10.91
C HIS A 86 -4.43 9.49 -11.01
N LEU A 87 -4.53 8.83 -12.16
CA LEU A 87 -3.81 7.57 -12.43
C LEU A 87 -2.30 7.79 -12.59
N GLY A 88 -1.88 9.00 -12.99
CA GLY A 88 -0.49 9.39 -13.19
C GLY A 88 0.20 8.73 -14.38
N ARG A 89 1.49 9.08 -14.52
CA ARG A 89 2.38 8.72 -15.62
C ARG A 89 3.77 8.35 -15.09
N ALA A 90 4.63 7.80 -15.93
CA ALA A 90 5.99 7.41 -15.56
C ALA A 90 6.97 7.71 -16.69
N HIS A 91 8.23 7.91 -16.30
CA HIS A 91 9.34 7.97 -17.23
C HIS A 91 9.50 6.64 -17.97
N THR A 92 9.71 6.71 -19.28
CA THR A 92 10.06 5.57 -20.11
C THR A 92 11.57 5.38 -20.15
N ARG A 93 12.01 4.18 -20.49
CA ARG A 93 13.42 3.89 -20.73
C ARG A 93 14.03 4.74 -21.86
N ALA A 94 13.20 5.18 -22.80
CA ALA A 94 13.60 6.06 -23.90
C ALA A 94 13.60 7.56 -23.52
N GLY A 95 13.29 7.91 -22.26
CA GLY A 95 13.30 9.29 -21.76
C GLY A 95 12.00 10.07 -21.90
N GLY A 96 10.91 9.47 -22.39
CA GLY A 96 9.58 10.10 -22.42
C GLY A 96 8.86 10.04 -21.08
N GLU A 97 7.79 10.82 -20.87
CA GLU A 97 7.08 10.94 -19.58
C GLU A 97 5.60 10.51 -19.59
N ASP A 98 5.10 9.97 -20.72
CA ASP A 98 3.66 9.73 -20.92
C ASP A 98 3.20 8.27 -20.71
N ALA A 99 4.08 7.37 -20.29
CA ALA A 99 3.71 5.96 -20.10
C ALA A 99 2.92 5.73 -18.81
N ARG A 100 2.15 4.63 -18.77
CA ARG A 100 1.55 4.16 -17.52
C ARG A 100 2.63 3.48 -16.66
N PRO A 101 2.64 3.67 -15.33
CA PRO A 101 3.67 3.14 -14.43
C PRO A 101 3.65 1.61 -14.23
N VAL A 102 3.09 0.81 -15.14
CA VAL A 102 2.78 -0.61 -14.89
C VAL A 102 4.02 -1.45 -14.58
N VAL A 103 4.98 -1.52 -15.51
CA VAL A 103 6.18 -2.38 -15.38
C VAL A 103 7.00 -1.98 -14.16
N GLN A 104 7.18 -0.68 -13.96
CA GLN A 104 7.92 -0.16 -12.81
C GLN A 104 7.25 -0.55 -11.48
N SER A 105 5.92 -0.48 -11.42
CA SER A 105 5.15 -0.83 -10.21
C SER A 105 5.17 -2.31 -9.90
N LEU A 106 5.01 -3.16 -10.92
CA LEU A 106 5.18 -4.61 -10.77
C LEU A 106 6.58 -4.93 -10.26
N THR A 107 7.61 -4.26 -10.80
CA THR A 107 9.00 -4.44 -10.36
C THR A 107 9.18 -4.04 -8.90
N LEU A 108 8.69 -2.86 -8.48
CA LEU A 108 8.77 -2.41 -7.09
C LEU A 108 8.01 -3.35 -6.15
N GLY A 109 6.80 -3.78 -6.54
CA GLY A 109 5.99 -4.72 -5.77
C GLY A 109 6.67 -6.08 -5.60
N ALA A 110 7.26 -6.61 -6.66
CA ALA A 110 8.02 -7.87 -6.62
C ALA A 110 9.29 -7.76 -5.76
N LEU A 111 10.05 -6.66 -5.87
CA LEU A 111 11.23 -6.42 -5.02
C LEU A 111 10.84 -6.31 -3.54
N LEU A 112 9.74 -5.61 -3.24
CA LEU A 112 9.24 -5.50 -1.88
C LEU A 112 8.77 -6.87 -1.37
N LEU A 113 8.06 -7.64 -2.18
CA LEU A 113 7.65 -9.00 -1.84
C LEU A 113 8.86 -9.88 -1.50
N LEU A 114 9.88 -9.90 -2.36
CA LEU A 114 11.10 -10.66 -2.13
C LEU A 114 11.83 -10.24 -0.84
N LEU A 115 11.93 -8.93 -0.57
CA LEU A 115 12.49 -8.42 0.68
C LEU A 115 11.73 -8.96 1.90
N PHE A 116 10.40 -8.96 1.84
CA PHE A 116 9.56 -9.43 2.94
C PHE A 116 9.60 -10.94 3.11
N LEU A 117 9.64 -11.71 2.02
CA LEU A 117 9.80 -13.16 2.09
C LEU A 117 11.17 -13.55 2.65
N ALA A 118 12.24 -12.82 2.29
CA ALA A 118 13.56 -13.02 2.88
C ALA A 118 13.56 -12.72 4.38
N GLY A 119 12.94 -11.61 4.80
CA GLY A 119 12.74 -11.30 6.22
C GLY A 119 11.89 -12.34 6.94
N ALA A 120 10.85 -12.85 6.29
CA ALA A 120 9.97 -13.88 6.82
C ALA A 120 10.70 -15.21 7.05
N ALA A 121 11.66 -15.58 6.20
CA ALA A 121 12.50 -16.76 6.42
C ALA A 121 13.32 -16.66 7.71
N VAL A 122 13.77 -15.46 8.08
CA VAL A 122 14.45 -15.22 9.37
C VAL A 122 13.42 -15.23 10.52
N VAL A 123 12.30 -14.52 10.36
CA VAL A 123 11.22 -14.45 11.36
C VAL A 123 10.64 -15.82 11.68
N ALA A 124 10.62 -16.74 10.72
CA ALA A 124 10.13 -18.10 10.91
C ALA A 124 10.79 -18.82 12.09
N HIS A 125 12.04 -18.48 12.42
CA HIS A 125 12.79 -19.08 13.53
C HIS A 125 12.64 -18.33 14.87
N VAL A 126 11.78 -17.31 14.95
CA VAL A 126 11.58 -16.48 16.14
C VAL A 126 10.09 -16.49 16.50
N PRO A 127 9.62 -17.41 17.38
CA PRO A 127 8.20 -17.61 17.66
C PRO A 127 7.44 -16.34 18.07
N VAL A 128 8.05 -15.51 18.93
CA VAL A 128 7.45 -14.24 19.38
C VAL A 128 7.14 -13.26 18.24
N LEU A 129 7.86 -13.36 17.12
CA LEU A 129 7.60 -12.56 15.91
C LEU A 129 6.70 -13.30 14.91
N ARG A 130 6.87 -14.62 14.76
CA ARG A 130 6.15 -15.48 13.82
C ARG A 130 4.68 -15.66 14.19
N ASP A 131 4.41 -16.03 15.43
CA ASP A 131 3.10 -16.54 15.86
C ASP A 131 1.98 -15.48 15.72
N PRO A 132 2.20 -14.18 16.04
CA PRO A 132 1.18 -13.16 15.77
C PRO A 132 0.83 -13.01 14.28
N VAL A 133 1.82 -13.20 13.39
CA VAL A 133 1.59 -13.17 11.93
C VAL A 133 0.83 -14.40 11.47
N GLN A 134 1.12 -15.57 12.04
CA GLN A 134 0.35 -16.79 11.75
C GLN A 134 -1.11 -16.65 12.18
N HIS A 135 -1.38 -16.13 13.38
CA HIS A 135 -2.74 -15.85 13.84
C HIS A 135 -3.50 -14.89 12.94
N LEU A 136 -2.82 -13.88 12.37
CA LEU A 136 -3.45 -13.01 11.37
C LEU A 136 -3.85 -13.81 10.11
N LEU A 137 -2.94 -14.65 9.61
CA LEU A 137 -3.16 -15.48 8.43
C LEU A 137 -4.26 -16.52 8.61
N ASP A 138 -4.65 -16.84 9.85
CA ASP A 138 -5.74 -17.78 10.11
C ASP A 138 -7.10 -17.30 9.57
N HIS A 139 -7.29 -15.98 9.38
CA HIS A 139 -8.48 -15.47 8.66
C HIS A 139 -8.57 -16.02 7.22
N ALA A 140 -7.42 -16.21 6.57
CA ALA A 140 -7.35 -16.80 5.23
C ALA A 140 -7.43 -18.32 5.25
N ARG A 141 -6.87 -18.97 6.29
CA ARG A 141 -6.81 -20.45 6.40
C ARG A 141 -8.13 -21.07 6.82
N LEU A 142 -8.81 -20.46 7.79
CA LEU A 142 -10.09 -20.95 8.33
C LEU A 142 -11.28 -20.44 7.50
N GLY A 143 -11.09 -19.36 6.74
CA GLY A 143 -12.08 -18.80 5.83
C GLY A 143 -11.96 -19.32 4.39
N SER A 144 -12.60 -18.62 3.46
CA SER A 144 -12.44 -18.88 2.02
C SER A 144 -11.26 -18.07 1.49
N LEU A 145 -10.17 -18.76 1.12
CA LEU A 145 -8.98 -18.12 0.55
C LEU A 145 -9.31 -17.25 -0.67
N ALA A 146 -10.24 -17.69 -1.52
CA ALA A 146 -10.68 -16.92 -2.67
C ALA A 146 -11.37 -15.60 -2.27
N VAL A 147 -12.27 -15.64 -1.28
CA VAL A 147 -12.93 -14.44 -0.75
C VAL A 147 -11.92 -13.52 -0.10
N VAL A 148 -11.00 -14.06 0.72
CA VAL A 148 -9.95 -13.26 1.36
C VAL A 148 -8.99 -12.65 0.35
N ALA A 149 -8.67 -13.33 -0.75
CA ALA A 149 -7.87 -12.76 -1.83
C ALA A 149 -8.57 -11.58 -2.51
N VAL A 150 -9.87 -11.72 -2.81
CA VAL A 150 -10.67 -10.61 -3.36
C VAL A 150 -10.73 -9.43 -2.38
N LEU A 151 -11.00 -9.69 -1.09
CA LEU A 151 -11.03 -8.65 -0.07
C LEU A 151 -9.67 -7.96 0.12
N THR A 152 -8.57 -8.73 0.06
CA THR A 152 -7.20 -8.21 0.10
C THR A 152 -6.95 -7.28 -1.09
N ALA A 153 -7.38 -7.67 -2.29
CA ALA A 153 -7.24 -6.82 -3.46
C ALA A 153 -8.09 -5.55 -3.35
N VAL A 154 -9.36 -5.67 -2.97
CA VAL A 154 -10.28 -4.53 -2.82
C VAL A 154 -9.77 -3.56 -1.75
N ASN A 155 -9.29 -4.05 -0.61
CA ASN A 155 -8.70 -3.20 0.43
C ASN A 155 -7.40 -2.55 -0.04
N GLY A 156 -6.50 -3.29 -0.70
CA GLY A 156 -5.27 -2.70 -1.24
C GLY A 156 -5.54 -1.57 -2.22
N VAL A 157 -6.56 -1.70 -3.09
CA VAL A 157 -7.01 -0.61 -3.96
C VAL A 157 -7.53 0.56 -3.11
N ALA A 158 -8.50 0.30 -2.21
CA ALA A 158 -9.15 1.34 -1.43
C ALA A 158 -8.19 2.12 -0.52
N GLU A 159 -7.23 1.44 0.09
CA GLU A 159 -6.16 2.05 0.87
C GLU A 159 -5.32 2.99 0.01
N GLU A 160 -4.92 2.60 -1.20
CA GLU A 160 -4.14 3.49 -2.06
C GLU A 160 -4.96 4.66 -2.63
N LEU A 161 -6.27 4.47 -2.89
CA LEU A 161 -7.19 5.57 -3.21
C LEU A 161 -7.19 6.60 -2.07
N TYR A 162 -7.24 6.14 -0.83
CA TYR A 162 -7.30 7.01 0.34
C TYR A 162 -5.93 7.59 0.72
N PHE A 163 -4.95 6.75 1.08
CA PHE A 163 -3.66 7.19 1.61
C PHE A 163 -2.82 7.91 0.55
N ARG A 164 -2.75 7.41 -0.71
CA ARG A 164 -1.92 8.00 -1.78
C ARG A 164 -2.72 8.93 -2.69
N GLY A 165 -4.05 8.84 -2.66
CA GLY A 165 -4.93 9.79 -3.31
C GLY A 165 -5.35 10.93 -2.37
N ALA A 166 -6.38 10.71 -1.57
CA ALA A 166 -7.02 11.76 -0.77
C ALA A 166 -6.14 12.36 0.32
N LEU A 167 -5.58 11.55 1.22
CA LEU A 167 -4.74 12.03 2.32
C LEU A 167 -3.46 12.69 1.80
N TYR A 168 -2.78 12.05 0.83
CA TYR A 168 -1.57 12.60 0.22
C TYR A 168 -1.80 13.99 -0.37
N SER A 169 -2.90 14.19 -1.09
CA SER A 169 -3.26 15.49 -1.65
C SER A 169 -3.71 16.50 -0.57
N ALA A 170 -4.26 16.05 0.56
CA ALA A 170 -4.70 16.90 1.66
C ALA A 170 -3.56 17.45 2.54
N VAL A 171 -2.44 16.73 2.66
CA VAL A 171 -1.31 17.15 3.51
C VAL A 171 -0.55 18.33 2.89
N GLY A 172 -0.37 18.32 1.57
CA GLY A 172 0.45 19.29 0.83
C GLY A 172 1.83 18.74 0.43
N ARG A 173 2.41 19.34 -0.61
CA ARG A 173 3.52 18.75 -1.40
C ARG A 173 4.79 18.41 -0.61
N ARG A 174 5.16 19.25 0.37
CA ARG A 174 6.46 19.15 1.07
C ARG A 174 6.58 17.93 1.98
N HIS A 175 5.52 17.58 2.69
CA HIS A 175 5.55 16.56 3.74
C HIS A 175 4.68 15.34 3.43
N ALA A 176 3.97 15.32 2.30
CA ALA A 176 3.02 14.25 1.98
C ALA A 176 3.62 12.85 2.12
N VAL A 177 4.84 12.60 1.61
CA VAL A 177 5.49 11.30 1.74
C VAL A 177 5.65 10.86 3.19
N ALA A 178 6.21 11.73 4.05
CA ALA A 178 6.45 11.40 5.44
C ALA A 178 5.14 11.23 6.21
N VAL A 179 4.21 12.18 6.08
CA VAL A 179 2.95 12.17 6.82
C VAL A 179 2.09 10.97 6.44
N THR A 180 1.89 10.69 5.15
CA THR A 180 1.04 9.54 4.77
C THR A 180 1.67 8.22 5.14
N THR A 181 3.01 8.11 5.14
CA THR A 181 3.71 6.91 5.60
C THR A 181 3.52 6.69 7.09
N VAL A 182 3.72 7.75 7.90
CA VAL A 182 3.55 7.68 9.36
C VAL A 182 2.10 7.39 9.72
N VAL A 183 1.13 8.11 9.12
CA VAL A 183 -0.29 7.88 9.38
C VAL A 183 -0.69 6.45 8.98
N TYR A 184 -0.22 5.94 7.85
CA TYR A 184 -0.51 4.57 7.44
C TYR A 184 0.05 3.55 8.46
N ALA A 185 1.32 3.69 8.87
CA ALA A 185 1.92 2.83 9.89
C ALA A 185 1.19 2.90 11.24
N LEU A 186 0.77 4.09 11.68
CA LEU A 186 0.02 4.29 12.92
C LEU A 186 -1.38 3.66 12.85
N THR A 187 -2.07 3.78 11.72
CA THR A 187 -3.36 3.11 11.50
C THR A 187 -3.21 1.59 11.61
N THR A 188 -2.12 1.03 11.06
CA THR A 188 -1.82 -0.40 11.17
C THR A 188 -1.38 -0.83 12.58
N ALA A 189 -0.82 0.08 13.39
CA ALA A 189 -0.41 -0.23 14.76
C ALA A 189 -1.56 -0.72 15.66
N GLY A 190 -2.81 -0.38 15.32
CA GLY A 190 -4.00 -0.93 15.98
C GLY A 190 -4.11 -2.45 15.93
N ALA A 191 -3.42 -3.12 14.99
CA ALA A 191 -3.37 -4.58 14.91
C ALA A 191 -2.53 -5.23 16.01
N GLY A 192 -1.70 -4.45 16.73
CA GLY A 192 -0.86 -4.98 17.81
C GLY A 192 0.28 -5.91 17.35
N ILE A 193 0.55 -5.96 16.04
CA ILE A 193 1.59 -6.81 15.45
C ILE A 193 2.72 -5.90 14.94
N PRO A 194 3.88 -5.83 15.61
CA PRO A 194 4.98 -4.94 15.23
C PRO A 194 5.47 -5.13 13.79
N LEU A 195 5.46 -6.37 13.30
CA LEU A 195 5.83 -6.68 11.92
C LEU A 195 4.87 -6.09 10.88
N LEU A 196 3.57 -5.96 11.20
CA LEU A 196 2.62 -5.27 10.32
C LEU A 196 2.87 -3.76 10.30
N VAL A 197 3.29 -3.16 11.41
CA VAL A 197 3.66 -1.74 11.46
C VAL A 197 4.91 -1.49 10.61
N LEU A 198 5.92 -2.36 10.72
CA LEU A 198 7.09 -2.32 9.83
C LEU A 198 6.67 -2.52 8.37
N ALA A 199 5.75 -3.44 8.10
CA ALA A 199 5.21 -3.68 6.76
C ALA A 199 4.55 -2.42 6.18
N ALA A 200 3.66 -1.82 6.95
CA ALA A 200 2.96 -0.60 6.60
C ALA A 200 3.92 0.58 6.44
N ALA A 201 4.98 0.69 7.24
CA ALA A 201 5.98 1.75 7.08
C ALA A 201 6.79 1.61 5.78
N LEU A 202 7.23 0.40 5.43
CA LEU A 202 8.03 0.16 4.22
C LEU A 202 7.19 0.25 2.94
N LEU A 203 6.05 -0.45 2.88
CA LEU A 203 5.09 -0.31 1.77
C LEU A 203 4.61 1.14 1.67
N GLY A 204 4.20 1.68 2.83
CA GLY A 204 4.18 3.10 3.23
C GLY A 204 4.97 4.04 2.35
N LEU A 205 6.27 3.98 2.62
CA LEU A 205 7.29 4.81 2.04
C LEU A 205 7.39 4.57 0.53
N VAL A 206 7.46 3.32 0.08
CA VAL A 206 7.64 2.99 -1.34
C VAL A 206 6.49 3.54 -2.18
N THR A 207 5.23 3.28 -1.81
CA THR A 207 4.09 3.75 -2.59
C THR A 207 3.88 5.25 -2.46
N ALA A 208 4.28 5.89 -1.34
CA ALA A 208 4.26 7.34 -1.23
C ALA A 208 5.33 8.02 -2.11
N LEU A 209 6.55 7.47 -2.16
CA LEU A 209 7.60 7.91 -3.09
C LEU A 209 7.17 7.71 -4.54
N GLN A 210 6.58 6.57 -4.84
CA GLN A 210 6.05 6.25 -6.16
C GLN A 210 4.92 7.19 -6.57
N ARG A 211 4.00 7.53 -5.66
CA ARG A 211 2.95 8.54 -5.86
C ARG A 211 3.56 9.92 -6.14
N ARG A 212 4.64 10.28 -5.45
CA ARG A 212 5.35 11.56 -5.68
C ARG A 212 5.85 11.64 -7.12
N VAL A 213 6.53 10.59 -7.58
CA VAL A 213 7.16 10.62 -8.91
C VAL A 213 6.18 10.46 -10.05
N THR A 214 5.17 9.62 -9.89
CA THR A 214 4.21 9.33 -10.98
C THR A 214 3.07 10.34 -11.05
N GLY A 215 2.83 11.06 -9.96
CA GLY A 215 1.59 11.82 -9.76
C GLY A 215 0.33 10.97 -9.82
N GLY A 216 0.47 9.65 -9.66
CA GLY A 216 -0.53 8.65 -9.93
C GLY A 216 -0.80 7.74 -8.76
N ILE A 217 -2.06 7.32 -8.58
CA ILE A 217 -2.38 6.22 -7.65
C ILE A 217 -2.26 4.86 -8.34
N LEU A 218 -2.24 4.81 -9.68
CA LEU A 218 -2.16 3.53 -10.40
C LEU A 218 -0.88 2.77 -10.04
N GLY A 219 0.25 3.47 -9.98
CA GLY A 219 1.51 2.85 -9.61
C GLY A 219 1.49 2.26 -8.19
N PRO A 220 1.16 3.08 -7.17
CA PRO A 220 0.89 2.63 -5.81
C PRO A 220 -0.04 1.42 -5.71
N VAL A 221 -1.20 1.44 -6.39
CA VAL A 221 -2.17 0.33 -6.42
C VAL A 221 -1.52 -0.95 -6.95
N ILE A 222 -0.82 -0.89 -8.09
CA ILE A 222 -0.18 -2.08 -8.67
C ILE A 222 0.90 -2.63 -7.72
N THR A 223 1.75 -1.76 -7.17
CA THR A 223 2.80 -2.14 -6.20
C THR A 223 2.17 -2.82 -4.98
N HIS A 224 1.13 -2.22 -4.40
CA HIS A 224 0.44 -2.72 -3.24
C HIS A 224 -0.18 -4.09 -3.54
N LEU A 225 -0.97 -4.22 -4.61
CA LEU A 225 -1.61 -5.49 -4.98
C LEU A 225 -0.61 -6.61 -5.25
N THR A 226 0.49 -6.30 -5.94
CA THR A 226 1.56 -7.26 -6.21
C THR A 226 2.16 -7.78 -4.89
N TRP A 227 2.41 -6.87 -3.95
CA TRP A 227 2.95 -7.22 -2.65
C TRP A 227 1.93 -7.96 -1.77
N SER A 228 0.72 -7.43 -1.58
CA SER A 228 -0.25 -7.97 -0.61
C SER A 228 -0.80 -9.32 -1.03
N LEU A 229 -1.13 -9.52 -2.32
CA LEU A 229 -1.54 -10.83 -2.83
C LEU A 229 -0.36 -11.81 -2.82
N GLY A 230 0.84 -11.35 -3.20
CA GLY A 230 2.05 -12.15 -3.10
C GLY A 230 2.29 -12.65 -1.66
N MET A 231 2.16 -11.77 -0.68
CA MET A 231 2.27 -12.12 0.74
C MET A 231 1.17 -13.08 1.16
N LEU A 232 -0.08 -12.86 0.76
CA LEU A 232 -1.20 -13.77 1.08
C LEU A 232 -0.90 -15.22 0.64
N PHE A 233 -0.36 -15.41 -0.57
CA PHE A 233 -0.13 -16.74 -1.13
C PHE A 233 1.24 -17.35 -0.75
N LEU A 234 2.29 -16.55 -0.60
CA LEU A 234 3.67 -17.03 -0.44
C LEU A 234 4.20 -16.95 0.99
N LEU A 235 3.63 -16.09 1.84
CA LEU A 235 4.07 -15.99 3.23
C LEU A 235 3.80 -17.26 4.06
N PRO A 236 2.62 -17.92 3.96
CA PRO A 236 2.33 -19.11 4.74
C PRO A 236 3.38 -20.24 4.62
N PRO A 237 3.80 -20.67 3.41
CA PRO A 237 4.83 -21.71 3.30
C PRO A 237 6.19 -21.25 3.82
N VAL A 238 6.59 -19.98 3.62
CA VAL A 238 7.87 -19.48 4.14
C VAL A 238 7.91 -19.52 5.67
N LEU A 239 6.84 -19.09 6.35
CA LEU A 239 6.78 -19.13 7.82
C LEU A 239 6.76 -20.55 8.39
N SER A 240 6.40 -21.56 7.60
CA SER A 240 6.39 -22.97 8.03
C SER A 240 7.78 -23.63 8.05
N THR A 241 8.82 -22.94 7.56
CA THR A 241 10.20 -23.47 7.52
C THR A 241 10.88 -23.47 8.90
N GLY A 242 10.51 -22.52 9.77
CA GLY A 242 10.92 -22.53 11.16
C GLY A 242 9.98 -23.39 11.98
N ARG A 243 10.51 -24.52 12.47
CA ARG A 243 9.83 -25.43 13.41
C ARG A 243 9.61 -24.71 14.73
#